data_AF-A0A7S4S9J6-F1
#
_entry.id   AF-A0A7S4S9J6-F1
#
_cell.length_a   1.000
_cell.length_b   1.000
_cell.length_c   1.000
_cell.angle_alpha   90.00
_cell.angle_beta   90.00
_cell.angle_gamma   90.00
#
_symmetry.space_group_name_H-M   'P 1'
#
loop_
_entity.id
_entity.type
_entity.pdbx_description
1 polymer ?
#
loop_
_entity_poly.entity_id
_entity_poly.type
_entity_poly.pdbx_seq_one_letter_code
_entity_poly.pdbx_strand_id
1 'polypeptide(L)'
;WQRLPPLLAAVLLSAAAGEEPKQVLRLQGACSFLNFLDGLLFQRQSRRTASGAPYYKAVGSGYYIYYDPNCMGHSDGSPRWIIDSDAPSLTRMEDLDGDGDCVFHALVSAGNMNRPPQTATWRMYCDKTWIDQVVTLEEVPQNQLTHTQTTTTTSPLATTTTTPLPVRLRMEGACDFLSFLNSATFRLEGYTATGAPFWKAMEQQSYYIYFDPDCHGPGANGAPRWIIDNDRPSNTRWQDLDNDRDCMYQAHTDSTNIVRPPESASWSMYCNHQWKTRRITFFEVTTTTTTTTSSTTTTTTT
;
A
#
# COMPACT_ATOMS: atom_id res chain seq x y z
N TRP A 1 53.46 52.48 6.41
CA TRP A 1 53.09 51.36 7.29
C TRP A 1 51.58 51.27 7.42
N GLN A 2 50.88 50.82 6.36
CA GLN A 2 49.45 50.57 6.39
C GLN A 2 49.22 49.14 6.89
N ARG A 3 48.45 49.00 7.98
CA ARG A 3 48.11 47.71 8.60
C ARG A 3 46.96 47.06 7.80
N LEU A 4 47.17 45.85 7.31
CA LEU A 4 46.13 44.98 6.77
C LEU A 4 45.23 44.46 7.91
N PRO A 5 43.91 44.25 7.66
CA PRO A 5 43.01 43.64 8.63
C PRO A 5 43.19 42.11 8.70
N PRO A 6 42.80 41.45 9.81
CA PRO A 6 42.95 40.01 9.96
C PRO A 6 41.87 39.26 9.16
N LEU A 7 42.31 38.24 8.43
CA LEU A 7 41.46 37.25 7.79
C LEU A 7 40.72 36.44 8.88
N LEU A 8 39.39 36.56 8.92
CA LEU A 8 38.50 35.66 9.65
C LEU A 8 38.51 34.29 8.96
N ALA A 9 39.14 33.31 9.61
CA ALA A 9 39.00 31.90 9.24
C ALA A 9 37.62 31.41 9.70
N ALA A 10 36.68 31.27 8.76
CA ALA A 10 35.42 30.59 9.02
C ALA A 10 35.68 29.08 9.10
N VAL A 11 35.62 28.53 10.32
CA VAL A 11 35.62 27.08 10.54
C VAL A 11 34.24 26.56 10.12
N LEU A 12 34.17 25.89 8.98
CA LEU A 12 33.02 25.10 8.57
C LEU A 12 32.98 23.83 9.44
N LEU A 13 32.28 23.87 10.57
CA LEU A 13 31.79 22.65 11.22
C LEU A 13 30.69 22.07 10.34
N SER A 14 31.04 21.09 9.50
CA SER A 14 30.07 20.22 8.87
C SER A 14 29.50 19.29 9.94
N ALA A 15 28.35 19.65 10.51
CA ALA A 15 27.56 18.73 11.30
C ALA A 15 27.08 17.61 10.37
N ALA A 16 27.55 16.38 10.60
CA ALA A 16 26.88 15.21 10.06
C ALA A 16 25.45 15.21 10.61
N ALA A 17 24.48 15.56 9.76
CA ALA A 17 23.08 15.44 10.09
C ALA A 17 22.78 13.96 10.35
N GLY A 18 22.75 13.55 11.61
CA GLY A 18 22.20 12.26 11.99
C GLY A 18 20.77 12.19 11.46
N GLU A 19 20.45 11.12 10.72
CA GLU A 19 19.07 10.85 10.31
C GLU A 19 18.17 10.88 11.56
N GLU A 20 17.20 11.78 11.59
CA GLU A 20 16.14 11.79 12.61
C GLU A 20 15.47 10.40 12.58
N PRO A 21 15.30 9.71 13.73
CA PRO A 21 14.67 8.40 13.76
C PRO A 21 13.28 8.52 13.13
N LYS A 22 13.01 7.74 12.07
CA LYS A 22 11.72 7.81 11.38
C LYS A 22 10.65 7.21 12.28
N GLN A 23 9.76 8.06 12.78
CA GLN A 23 8.62 7.65 13.59
C GLN A 23 7.79 6.59 12.86
N VAL A 24 7.34 5.56 13.58
CA VAL A 24 6.42 4.54 13.07
C VAL A 24 5.18 4.52 13.95
N LEU A 25 4.01 4.52 13.33
CA LEU A 25 2.72 4.47 14.01
C LEU A 25 2.04 3.13 13.72
N ARG A 26 1.55 2.46 14.75
CA ARG A 26 0.67 1.30 14.62
C ARG A 26 -0.78 1.75 14.80
N LEU A 27 -1.63 1.49 13.82
CA LEU A 27 -3.06 1.81 13.91
C LEU A 27 -3.81 0.71 14.68
N GLN A 28 -4.70 1.11 15.58
CA GLN A 28 -5.60 0.23 16.33
C GLN A 28 -6.98 0.88 16.49
N GLY A 29 -8.02 0.06 16.54
CA GLY A 29 -9.38 0.47 16.82
C GLY A 29 -10.19 0.83 15.59
N ALA A 30 -9.81 0.36 14.40
CA ALA A 30 -10.64 0.49 13.21
C ALA A 30 -11.98 -0.25 13.40
N CYS A 31 -13.01 0.20 12.68
CA CYS A 31 -14.30 -0.50 12.67
C CYS A 31 -14.21 -1.85 11.97
N SER A 32 -15.21 -2.73 12.15
CA SER A 32 -15.21 -4.08 11.57
C SER A 32 -15.02 -4.13 10.05
N PHE A 33 -15.61 -3.18 9.32
CA PHE A 33 -15.46 -3.06 7.87
C PHE A 33 -14.04 -2.68 7.43
N LEU A 34 -13.37 -1.85 8.23
CA LEU A 34 -12.00 -1.39 8.00
C LEU A 34 -10.98 -2.07 8.94
N ASN A 35 -11.31 -3.25 9.46
CA ASN A 35 -10.47 -3.94 10.45
C ASN A 35 -9.09 -4.31 9.89
N PHE A 36 -8.93 -4.33 8.57
CA PHE A 36 -7.65 -4.54 7.91
C PHE A 36 -6.66 -3.37 8.15
N LEU A 37 -7.14 -2.20 8.58
CA LEU A 37 -6.27 -1.09 9.00
C LEU A 37 -5.61 -1.40 10.35
N ASP A 38 -6.23 -2.23 11.19
CA ASP A 38 -5.67 -2.58 12.50
C ASP A 38 -4.37 -3.34 12.36
N GLY A 39 -3.35 -2.90 13.10
CA GLY A 39 -2.01 -3.45 13.09
C GLY A 39 -1.12 -2.93 11.95
N LEU A 40 -1.65 -2.15 11.00
CA LEU A 40 -0.81 -1.53 9.97
C LEU A 40 0.23 -0.61 10.60
N LEU A 41 1.46 -0.72 10.10
CA LEU A 41 2.60 0.09 10.52
C LEU A 41 2.83 1.22 9.52
N PHE A 42 2.56 2.46 9.93
CA PHE A 42 2.73 3.67 9.15
C PHE A 42 4.08 4.31 9.44
N GLN A 43 5.00 4.24 8.48
CA GLN A 43 6.31 4.86 8.58
C GLN A 43 6.27 6.31 8.12
N ARG A 44 6.74 7.24 8.96
CA ARG A 44 6.91 8.65 8.61
C ARG A 44 7.89 8.77 7.44
N GLN A 45 7.48 9.49 6.41
CA GLN A 45 8.31 9.73 5.24
C GLN A 45 9.30 10.88 5.51
N SER A 46 10.44 10.87 4.81
CA SER A 46 11.49 11.88 4.99
C SER A 46 11.11 13.24 4.40
N ARG A 47 10.22 13.25 3.40
CA ARG A 47 9.66 14.48 2.81
C ARG A 47 8.43 14.93 3.61
N ARG A 48 8.11 16.21 3.50
CA ARG A 48 6.87 16.82 4.01
C ARG A 48 5.95 17.17 2.84
N THR A 49 4.66 17.33 3.12
CA THR A 49 3.70 17.91 2.18
C THR A 49 4.02 19.39 1.96
N ALA A 50 3.41 20.04 0.96
CA ALA A 50 3.68 21.46 0.69
C ALA A 50 3.27 22.36 1.88
N SER A 51 2.24 21.96 2.65
CA SER A 51 1.83 22.62 3.89
C SER A 51 2.84 22.47 5.03
N GLY A 52 3.90 21.67 4.84
CA GLY A 52 4.93 21.42 5.85
C GLY A 52 4.57 20.32 6.84
N ALA A 53 3.40 19.69 6.73
CA ALA A 53 3.02 18.57 7.58
C ALA A 53 3.84 17.29 7.24
N PRO A 54 4.13 16.42 8.22
CA PRO A 54 4.62 15.09 7.90
C PRO A 54 3.48 14.25 7.33
N TYR A 55 3.84 13.22 6.57
CA TYR A 55 2.92 12.17 6.18
C TYR A 55 3.57 10.81 6.43
N TYR A 56 2.73 9.80 6.57
CA TYR A 56 3.13 8.44 6.89
C TYR A 56 2.60 7.52 5.80
N LYS A 57 3.38 6.52 5.44
CA LYS A 57 2.99 5.47 4.49
C LYS A 57 2.99 4.13 5.20
N ALA A 58 1.92 3.37 5.04
CA ALA A 58 1.84 2.02 5.57
C ALA A 58 2.87 1.10 4.90
N VAL A 59 3.54 0.27 5.70
CA VAL A 59 4.50 -0.71 5.20
C VAL A 59 3.75 -1.90 4.61
N GLY A 60 4.01 -2.19 3.34
CA GLY A 60 3.40 -3.32 2.65
C GLY A 60 1.98 -3.09 2.13
N SER A 61 1.40 -1.89 2.29
CA SER A 61 0.09 -1.54 1.73
C SER A 61 0.10 -0.15 1.07
N GLY A 62 -0.96 0.15 0.32
CA GLY A 62 -1.14 1.44 -0.36
C GLY A 62 -1.68 2.57 0.52
N TYR A 63 -1.64 2.46 1.85
CA TYR A 63 -2.29 3.42 2.74
C TYR A 63 -1.37 4.53 3.24
N TYR A 64 -1.97 5.69 3.52
CA TYR A 64 -1.30 6.90 3.97
C TYR A 64 -2.03 7.52 5.16
N ILE A 65 -1.27 8.20 6.02
CA ILE A 65 -1.79 9.16 7.00
C ILE A 65 -1.19 10.51 6.66
N TYR A 66 -2.03 11.51 6.40
CA TYR A 66 -1.58 12.85 6.07
C TYR A 66 -2.49 13.93 6.65
N TYR A 67 -1.95 15.14 6.74
CA TYR A 67 -2.69 16.31 7.17
C TYR A 67 -3.09 17.13 5.95
N ASP A 68 -4.38 17.34 5.77
CA ASP A 68 -4.91 18.22 4.74
C ASP A 68 -5.48 19.49 5.38
N PRO A 69 -4.90 20.67 5.10
CA PRO A 69 -5.44 21.95 5.55
C PRO A 69 -6.84 22.24 5.01
N ASN A 70 -7.14 21.78 3.79
CA ASN A 70 -8.42 21.99 3.10
C ASN A 70 -8.64 20.92 2.03
N CYS A 71 -9.29 19.83 2.40
CA CYS A 71 -9.39 18.67 1.53
C CYS A 71 -10.21 18.88 0.23
N MET A 72 -11.18 19.79 0.18
CA MET A 72 -11.94 20.04 -1.08
C MET A 72 -11.29 21.07 -2.01
N GLY A 73 -10.20 21.74 -1.61
CA GLY A 73 -9.53 22.76 -2.45
C GLY A 73 -10.35 24.03 -2.77
N HIS A 74 -11.62 24.13 -2.34
CA HIS A 74 -12.45 25.32 -2.53
C HIS A 74 -13.57 25.41 -1.47
N SER A 75 -13.42 26.36 -0.54
CA SER A 75 -14.30 26.74 0.58
C SER A 75 -14.53 25.72 1.72
N ASP A 76 -14.32 26.21 2.96
CA ASP A 76 -14.68 25.63 4.27
C ASP A 76 -14.18 24.22 4.64
N GLY A 77 -13.10 23.75 4.03
CA GLY A 77 -12.37 22.60 4.57
C GLY A 77 -11.71 22.94 5.90
N SER A 78 -12.25 22.43 7.01
CA SER A 78 -11.53 22.45 8.29
C SER A 78 -10.27 21.58 8.22
N PRO A 79 -9.14 22.01 8.79
CA PRO A 79 -7.93 21.21 8.82
C PRO A 79 -8.14 19.87 9.52
N ARG A 80 -7.59 18.79 8.96
CA ARG A 80 -7.82 17.43 9.46
C ARG A 80 -6.65 16.50 9.15
N TRP A 81 -6.52 15.47 9.97
CA TRP A 81 -5.74 14.29 9.60
C TRP A 81 -6.65 13.30 8.88
N ILE A 82 -6.11 12.66 7.86
CA ILE A 82 -6.80 11.75 6.94
C ILE A 82 -6.05 10.42 6.94
N ILE A 83 -6.79 9.31 6.92
CA ILE A 83 -6.31 7.99 6.51
C ILE A 83 -6.89 7.70 5.13
N ASP A 84 -6.04 7.44 4.15
CA ASP A 84 -6.48 7.15 2.79
C ASP A 84 -5.59 6.17 2.04
N SER A 85 -6.08 5.67 0.91
CA SER A 85 -5.31 4.90 -0.06
C SER A 85 -4.63 5.79 -1.12
N ASP A 86 -5.12 7.01 -1.30
CA ASP A 86 -4.49 7.99 -2.19
C ASP A 86 -3.28 8.64 -1.53
N ALA A 87 -2.20 8.75 -2.31
CA ALA A 87 -0.97 9.33 -1.84
C ALA A 87 -1.09 10.86 -1.78
N PRO A 88 -0.69 11.52 -0.69
CA PRO A 88 -0.76 12.97 -0.62
C PRO A 88 0.21 13.60 -1.61
N SER A 89 -0.27 14.60 -2.35
CA SER A 89 0.55 15.45 -3.18
C SER A 89 1.54 16.23 -2.33
N LEU A 90 2.82 16.15 -2.72
CA LEU A 90 3.89 16.89 -2.05
C LEU A 90 4.01 18.33 -2.55
N THR A 91 3.19 18.74 -3.50
CA THR A 91 3.27 20.05 -4.16
C THR A 91 2.00 20.89 -4.02
N ARG A 92 0.87 20.26 -3.66
CA ARG A 92 -0.38 20.95 -3.38
C ARG A 92 -0.46 21.36 -1.90
N MET A 93 -1.06 22.52 -1.65
CA MET A 93 -1.27 23.05 -0.30
C MET A 93 -2.57 22.57 0.34
N GLU A 94 -3.49 22.06 -0.47
CA GLU A 94 -4.86 21.65 -0.19
C GLU A 94 -5.29 20.63 -1.26
N ASP A 95 -6.37 19.86 -1.04
CA ASP A 95 -6.83 18.79 -1.94
C ASP A 95 -5.64 17.88 -2.33
N LEU A 96 -5.05 17.28 -1.29
CA LEU A 96 -3.75 16.63 -1.39
C LEU A 96 -3.81 15.36 -2.25
N ASP A 97 -4.90 14.60 -2.21
CA ASP A 97 -5.18 13.46 -3.09
C ASP A 97 -5.59 13.91 -4.51
N GLY A 98 -6.21 15.09 -4.64
CA GLY A 98 -6.44 15.74 -5.91
C GLY A 98 -7.68 15.28 -6.64
N ASP A 99 -8.62 14.67 -5.91
CA ASP A 99 -9.91 14.24 -6.43
C ASP A 99 -10.95 15.37 -6.45
N GLY A 100 -10.67 16.49 -5.75
CA GLY A 100 -11.56 17.64 -5.62
C GLY A 100 -12.75 17.41 -4.68
N ASP A 101 -12.75 16.30 -3.96
CA ASP A 101 -13.76 15.89 -3.00
C ASP A 101 -13.09 15.55 -1.66
N CYS A 102 -13.85 15.02 -0.69
CA CYS A 102 -13.31 14.57 0.58
C CYS A 102 -13.62 13.10 0.80
N VAL A 103 -13.15 12.27 -0.13
CA VAL A 103 -13.38 10.83 -0.16
C VAL A 103 -12.19 10.11 0.42
N PHE A 104 -12.25 9.80 1.71
CA PHE A 104 -11.18 9.09 2.43
C PHE A 104 -11.76 8.01 3.34
N HIS A 105 -10.91 7.14 3.88
CA HIS A 105 -11.35 6.07 4.79
C HIS A 105 -11.70 6.59 6.19
N ALA A 106 -10.95 7.57 6.68
CA ALA A 106 -11.17 8.16 7.99
C ALA A 106 -10.62 9.58 8.09
N LEU A 107 -11.29 10.42 8.89
CA LEU A 107 -10.79 11.74 9.26
C LEU A 107 -10.82 11.96 10.76
N VAL A 108 -9.95 12.85 11.23
CA VAL A 108 -10.10 13.52 12.52
C VAL A 108 -9.79 15.00 12.36
N SER A 109 -10.74 15.84 12.77
CA SER A 109 -10.52 17.28 12.85
C SER A 109 -9.53 17.57 13.96
N ALA A 110 -8.36 18.10 13.62
CA ALA A 110 -7.33 18.44 14.58
C ALA A 110 -6.53 19.65 14.10
N GLY A 111 -6.27 20.60 15.00
CA GLY A 111 -5.53 21.82 14.66
C GLY A 111 -4.01 21.62 14.56
N ASN A 112 -3.46 20.51 15.08
CA ASN A 112 -2.02 20.28 15.10
C ASN A 112 -1.56 19.56 13.82
N MET A 113 -0.90 20.29 12.91
CA MET A 113 -0.34 19.72 11.69
C MET A 113 0.96 18.92 11.90
N ASN A 114 1.61 19.01 13.07
CA ASN A 114 2.95 18.45 13.26
C ASN A 114 2.94 16.95 13.54
N ARG A 115 1.81 16.40 13.99
CA ARG A 115 1.61 14.98 14.24
C ARG A 115 0.10 14.66 14.30
N PRO A 116 -0.33 13.47 13.88
CA PRO A 116 -1.70 13.03 14.11
C PRO A 116 -1.93 12.83 15.63
N PRO A 117 -3.18 12.93 16.10
CA PRO A 117 -3.49 12.65 17.49
C PRO A 117 -3.21 11.17 17.82
N GLN A 118 -2.55 10.92 18.96
CA GLN A 118 -2.21 9.56 19.39
C GLN A 118 -3.45 8.71 19.66
N THR A 119 -4.47 9.27 20.33
CA THR A 119 -5.78 8.64 20.49
C THR A 119 -6.84 9.71 20.31
N ALA A 120 -7.81 9.46 19.43
CA ALA A 120 -8.92 10.37 19.20
C ALA A 120 -10.13 9.61 18.67
N THR A 121 -11.28 10.28 18.64
CA THR A 121 -12.45 9.82 17.91
C THR A 121 -12.33 10.27 16.47
N TRP A 122 -12.13 9.29 15.57
CA TRP A 122 -12.08 9.49 14.14
C TRP A 122 -13.46 9.21 13.56
N ARG A 123 -13.85 10.00 12.56
CA ARG A 123 -14.99 9.68 11.72
C ARG A 123 -14.50 8.70 10.65
N MET A 124 -15.00 7.48 10.63
CA MET A 124 -14.59 6.42 9.70
C MET A 124 -15.75 6.00 8.81
N TYR A 125 -15.50 5.76 7.53
CA TYR A 125 -16.50 5.26 6.60
C TYR A 125 -16.56 3.73 6.68
N CYS A 126 -17.56 3.23 7.39
CA CYS A 126 -17.71 1.83 7.76
C CYS A 126 -19.06 1.32 7.26
N ASP A 127 -19.05 0.29 6.42
CA ASP A 127 -20.28 -0.36 5.94
C ASP A 127 -21.33 0.66 5.43
N LYS A 128 -20.91 1.49 4.46
CA LYS A 128 -21.76 2.48 3.76
C LYS A 128 -22.23 3.67 4.62
N THR A 129 -21.72 3.81 5.85
CA THR A 129 -22.06 4.96 6.72
C THR A 129 -20.84 5.50 7.46
N TRP A 130 -20.90 6.79 7.82
CA TRP A 130 -19.87 7.41 8.65
C TRP A 130 -20.19 7.18 10.13
N ILE A 131 -19.27 6.55 10.85
CA ILE A 131 -19.38 6.32 12.29
C ILE A 131 -18.20 6.97 13.03
N ASP A 132 -18.43 7.27 14.30
CA ASP A 132 -17.40 7.73 15.22
C ASP A 132 -16.72 6.53 15.87
N GLN A 133 -15.41 6.42 15.69
CA GLN A 133 -14.62 5.28 16.11
C GLN A 133 -13.38 5.77 16.87
N VAL A 134 -13.11 5.19 18.04
CA VAL A 134 -11.89 5.51 18.80
C VAL A 134 -10.71 4.80 18.15
N VAL A 135 -9.80 5.57 17.56
CA VAL A 135 -8.58 5.06 16.92
C VAL A 135 -7.38 5.48 17.73
N THR A 136 -6.44 4.56 17.90
CA THR A 136 -5.14 4.79 18.52
C THR A 136 -4.02 4.60 17.50
N LEU A 137 -3.16 5.59 17.37
CA LEU A 137 -1.92 5.58 16.60
C LEU A 137 -0.76 5.46 17.59
N GLU A 138 -0.40 4.22 17.90
CA GLU A 138 0.66 3.90 18.85
C GLU A 138 2.04 4.09 18.22
N GLU A 139 2.91 4.89 18.83
CA GLU A 139 4.30 4.99 18.40
C GLU A 139 5.05 3.69 18.71
N VAL A 140 5.64 3.07 17.68
CA VAL A 140 6.43 1.84 17.82
C VAL A 140 7.88 2.05 17.36
N PRO A 141 8.86 1.33 17.93
CA PRO A 141 10.24 1.45 17.49
C PRO A 141 10.43 0.97 16.05
N GLN A 142 11.35 1.60 15.30
CA GLN A 142 11.62 1.26 13.89
C GLN A 142 12.01 -0.21 13.66
N ASN A 143 12.57 -0.89 14.66
CA ASN A 143 12.93 -2.31 14.57
C ASN A 143 11.71 -3.26 14.42
N GLN A 144 10.49 -2.75 14.60
CA GLN A 144 9.25 -3.49 14.33
C GLN A 144 8.90 -3.54 12.84
N LEU A 145 9.47 -2.65 12.01
CA LEU A 145 9.26 -2.70 10.55
C LEU A 145 9.82 -3.98 9.91
N THR A 146 10.76 -4.66 10.57
CA THR A 146 11.38 -5.91 10.11
C THR A 146 10.65 -7.17 10.60
N HIS A 147 9.60 -7.05 11.40
CA HIS A 147 8.81 -8.20 11.86
C HIS A 147 7.67 -8.54 10.90
N THR A 148 8.01 -8.90 9.66
CA THR A 148 7.12 -9.78 8.89
C THR A 148 7.40 -11.21 9.36
N GLN A 149 6.35 -11.90 9.82
CA GLN A 149 6.34 -13.26 10.38
C GLN A 149 7.57 -14.12 10.03
N THR A 150 8.51 -14.24 10.98
CA THR A 150 9.58 -15.24 10.91
C THR A 150 9.30 -16.30 11.96
N THR A 151 8.67 -17.40 11.55
CA THR A 151 8.75 -18.67 12.28
C THR A 151 10.22 -19.07 12.38
N THR A 152 10.73 -19.11 13.61
CA THR A 152 12.10 -19.51 13.96
C THR A 152 12.46 -20.86 13.36
N THR A 153 13.38 -20.87 12.39
CA THR A 153 14.23 -22.04 12.09
C THR A 153 15.67 -21.55 12.01
N THR A 154 16.46 -21.95 12.99
CA THR A 154 17.87 -21.57 13.20
C THR A 154 18.74 -22.10 12.06
N SER A 155 19.35 -21.22 11.27
CA SER A 155 20.41 -21.57 10.31
C SER A 155 21.37 -20.38 10.13
N PRO A 156 22.70 -20.59 10.04
CA PRO A 156 23.67 -19.52 10.17
C PRO A 156 23.78 -18.58 8.95
N LEU A 157 24.17 -17.37 9.34
CA LEU A 157 24.28 -16.08 8.66
C LEU A 157 25.06 -16.07 7.33
N ALA A 158 24.37 -15.70 6.25
CA ALA A 158 24.94 -15.05 5.07
C ALA A 158 24.20 -13.71 4.86
N THR A 159 24.88 -12.60 5.10
CA THR A 159 24.33 -11.25 4.92
C THR A 159 24.27 -10.93 3.42
N THR A 160 23.09 -11.03 2.84
CA THR A 160 22.81 -10.51 1.49
C THR A 160 21.88 -9.31 1.61
N THR A 161 22.34 -8.15 1.17
CA THR A 161 21.51 -6.95 1.03
C THR A 161 20.67 -7.13 -0.23
N THR A 162 19.49 -7.73 -0.06
CA THR A 162 18.53 -7.95 -1.15
C THR A 162 17.67 -6.71 -1.30
N THR A 163 17.88 -5.95 -2.37
CA THR A 163 16.92 -4.94 -2.83
C THR A 163 15.61 -5.65 -3.14
N PRO A 164 14.45 -5.26 -2.55
CA PRO A 164 13.18 -5.94 -2.79
C PRO A 164 12.78 -5.72 -4.24
N LEU A 165 12.99 -6.74 -5.07
CA LEU A 165 12.49 -6.82 -6.43
C LEU A 165 10.96 -6.86 -6.40
N PRO A 166 10.28 -6.44 -7.49
CA PRO A 166 8.82 -6.48 -7.54
C PRO A 166 8.34 -7.91 -7.31
N VAL A 167 7.52 -8.10 -6.27
CA VAL A 167 6.89 -9.39 -5.95
C VAL A 167 6.00 -9.80 -7.11
N ARG A 168 6.32 -10.93 -7.73
CA ARG A 168 5.46 -11.58 -8.73
C ARG A 168 4.75 -12.75 -8.07
N LEU A 169 3.52 -13.03 -8.51
CA LEU A 169 2.77 -14.21 -8.08
C LEU A 169 2.76 -15.22 -9.22
N ARG A 170 3.19 -16.45 -8.98
CA ARG A 170 2.94 -17.57 -9.88
C ARG A 170 1.78 -18.39 -9.36
N MET A 171 0.80 -18.65 -10.20
CA MET A 171 -0.41 -19.38 -9.84
C MET A 171 -0.32 -20.85 -10.24
N GLU A 172 -0.87 -21.73 -9.39
CA GLU A 172 -1.11 -23.14 -9.71
C GLU A 172 -2.48 -23.58 -9.17
N GLY A 173 -3.06 -24.63 -9.76
CA GLY A 173 -4.29 -25.28 -9.26
C GLY A 173 -5.56 -24.98 -10.06
N ALA A 174 -5.44 -24.23 -11.16
CA ALA A 174 -6.54 -23.97 -12.09
C ALA A 174 -7.11 -25.28 -12.66
N CYS A 175 -8.38 -25.28 -13.00
CA CYS A 175 -9.02 -26.41 -13.68
C CYS A 175 -8.62 -26.48 -15.17
N ASP A 176 -8.91 -27.61 -15.81
CA ASP A 176 -8.52 -27.88 -17.19
C ASP A 176 -9.02 -26.81 -18.18
N PHE A 177 -10.20 -26.23 -17.93
CA PHE A 177 -10.76 -25.15 -18.77
C PHE A 177 -9.93 -23.85 -18.69
N LEU A 178 -9.34 -23.56 -17.53
CA LEU A 178 -8.48 -22.41 -17.28
C LEU A 178 -7.02 -22.86 -17.09
N SER A 179 -6.60 -23.96 -17.71
CA SER A 179 -5.28 -24.55 -17.46
C SER A 179 -4.14 -23.62 -17.86
N PHE A 180 -4.39 -22.65 -18.73
CA PHE A 180 -3.42 -21.59 -19.09
C PHE A 180 -3.07 -20.68 -17.90
N LEU A 181 -3.89 -20.63 -16.85
CA LEU A 181 -3.53 -19.94 -15.61
C LEU A 181 -2.53 -20.73 -14.75
N ASN A 182 -2.34 -22.03 -15.00
CA ASN A 182 -1.30 -22.79 -14.31
C ASN A 182 0.07 -22.32 -14.80
N SER A 183 0.97 -22.05 -13.85
CA SER A 183 2.27 -21.41 -14.06
C SER A 183 2.23 -19.98 -14.61
N ALA A 184 1.04 -19.38 -14.76
CA ALA A 184 0.94 -17.97 -15.12
C ALA A 184 1.59 -17.10 -14.04
N THR A 185 2.42 -16.15 -14.48
CA THR A 185 3.09 -15.20 -13.60
C THR A 185 2.41 -13.84 -13.69
N PHE A 186 2.04 -13.30 -12.54
CA PHE A 186 1.38 -12.03 -12.38
C PHE A 186 2.35 -11.02 -11.77
N ARG A 187 2.49 -9.87 -12.42
CA ARG A 187 3.31 -8.75 -11.95
C ARG A 187 2.42 -7.76 -11.21
N LEU A 188 2.87 -7.28 -10.05
CA LEU A 188 2.21 -6.19 -9.34
C LEU A 188 2.12 -4.97 -10.27
N GLU A 189 0.91 -4.50 -10.54
CA GLU A 189 0.68 -3.40 -11.47
C GLU A 189 0.26 -2.11 -10.75
N GLY A 190 -0.44 -2.21 -9.62
CA GLY A 190 -0.81 -1.05 -8.81
C GLY A 190 -1.59 -1.41 -7.56
N TYR A 191 -2.35 -0.43 -7.06
CA TYR A 191 -3.24 -0.56 -5.92
C TYR A 191 -4.63 -0.02 -6.29
N THR A 192 -5.69 -0.61 -5.72
CA THR A 192 -7.08 -0.18 -5.85
C THR A 192 -7.38 1.02 -4.92
N ALA A 193 -8.56 1.64 -5.01
CA ALA A 193 -8.96 2.72 -4.10
C ALA A 193 -9.17 2.24 -2.64
N THR A 194 -9.20 0.92 -2.45
CA THR A 194 -9.18 0.29 -1.12
C THR A 194 -7.75 -0.06 -0.71
N GLY A 195 -6.73 0.47 -1.38
CA GLY A 195 -5.32 0.22 -1.09
C GLY A 195 -4.86 -1.23 -1.27
N ALA A 196 -5.70 -2.10 -1.85
CA ALA A 196 -5.36 -3.48 -2.15
C ALA A 196 -4.43 -3.54 -3.36
N PRO A 197 -3.32 -4.29 -3.33
CA PRO A 197 -2.54 -4.51 -4.53
C PRO A 197 -3.37 -5.27 -5.58
N PHE A 198 -3.13 -4.95 -6.84
CA PHE A 198 -3.59 -5.78 -7.95
C PHE A 198 -2.43 -6.17 -8.87
N TRP A 199 -2.51 -7.38 -9.39
CA TRP A 199 -1.50 -7.94 -10.28
C TRP A 199 -2.08 -8.22 -11.65
N LYS A 200 -1.23 -8.14 -12.68
CA LYS A 200 -1.57 -8.44 -14.07
C LYS A 200 -0.72 -9.59 -14.61
N ALA A 201 -1.35 -10.53 -15.31
CA ALA A 201 -0.67 -11.63 -15.97
C ALA A 201 0.34 -11.12 -17.02
N MET A 202 1.56 -11.67 -17.03
CA MET A 202 2.67 -11.16 -17.85
C MET A 202 2.66 -11.66 -19.30
N GLU A 203 2.30 -12.92 -19.53
CA GLU A 203 2.57 -13.60 -20.81
C GLU A 203 1.30 -14.07 -21.53
N GLN A 204 0.21 -14.25 -20.80
CA GLN A 204 -0.98 -14.93 -21.32
C GLN A 204 -2.22 -14.23 -20.79
N GLN A 205 -2.89 -13.51 -21.69
CA GLN A 205 -4.22 -12.93 -21.53
C GLN A 205 -4.30 -11.78 -20.49
N SER A 206 -5.31 -10.93 -20.63
CA SER A 206 -5.55 -9.75 -19.78
C SER A 206 -6.12 -10.16 -18.42
N TYR A 207 -5.49 -11.08 -17.70
CA TYR A 207 -5.98 -11.50 -16.38
C TYR A 207 -5.39 -10.67 -15.25
N TYR A 208 -6.23 -10.40 -14.27
CA TYR A 208 -5.93 -9.62 -13.08
C TYR A 208 -6.24 -10.41 -11.83
N ILE A 209 -5.48 -10.14 -10.77
CA ILE A 209 -5.78 -10.58 -9.41
C ILE A 209 -5.99 -9.32 -8.60
N TYR A 210 -7.15 -9.17 -7.95
CA TYR A 210 -7.47 -8.01 -7.12
C TYR A 210 -8.42 -8.36 -5.98
N PHE A 211 -8.50 -7.48 -5.00
CA PHE A 211 -9.43 -7.58 -3.89
C PHE A 211 -10.62 -6.66 -4.15
N ASP A 212 -11.82 -7.19 -4.11
CA ASP A 212 -13.05 -6.41 -4.17
C ASP A 212 -13.83 -6.56 -2.85
N PRO A 213 -14.05 -5.45 -2.11
CA PRO A 213 -14.87 -5.48 -0.91
C PRO A 213 -16.34 -5.83 -1.18
N ASP A 214 -16.87 -5.52 -2.37
CA ASP A 214 -18.27 -5.73 -2.75
C ASP A 214 -18.40 -5.73 -4.30
N CYS A 215 -18.18 -6.88 -4.95
CA CYS A 215 -18.16 -6.98 -6.43
C CYS A 215 -19.46 -6.56 -7.12
N HIS A 216 -20.62 -6.76 -6.50
CA HIS A 216 -21.90 -6.33 -7.08
C HIS A 216 -22.14 -4.81 -6.94
N GLY A 217 -21.34 -4.12 -6.12
CA GLY A 217 -21.54 -2.72 -5.81
C GLY A 217 -22.67 -2.44 -4.80
N PRO A 218 -23.11 -1.18 -4.68
CA PRO A 218 -23.88 -0.74 -3.52
C PRO A 218 -25.28 -1.37 -3.48
N GLY A 219 -25.55 -2.12 -2.41
CA GLY A 219 -26.88 -2.63 -2.08
C GLY A 219 -27.02 -4.14 -2.18
N ALA A 220 -26.00 -4.83 -2.70
CA ALA A 220 -25.84 -6.26 -2.60
C ALA A 220 -25.03 -6.63 -1.34
N ASN A 221 -25.30 -7.80 -0.76
CA ASN A 221 -24.55 -8.34 0.38
C ASN A 221 -23.29 -9.08 -0.10
N GLY A 222 -22.43 -8.41 -0.88
CA GLY A 222 -21.17 -8.98 -1.31
C GLY A 222 -20.20 -9.15 -0.14
N ALA A 223 -19.72 -10.38 0.09
CA ALA A 223 -18.58 -10.61 0.99
C ALA A 223 -17.27 -10.15 0.32
N PRO A 224 -16.35 -9.49 1.06
CA PRO A 224 -15.03 -9.14 0.55
C PRO A 224 -14.27 -10.38 0.07
N ARG A 225 -13.63 -10.27 -1.10
CA ARG A 225 -13.00 -11.43 -1.76
C ARG A 225 -11.82 -11.03 -2.62
N TRP A 226 -10.89 -11.98 -2.77
CA TRP A 226 -9.94 -11.93 -3.86
C TRP A 226 -10.55 -12.53 -5.11
N ILE A 227 -10.28 -11.90 -6.25
CA ILE A 227 -10.86 -12.17 -7.55
C ILE A 227 -9.76 -12.43 -8.56
N ILE A 228 -10.00 -13.39 -9.46
CA ILE A 228 -9.26 -13.57 -10.71
C ILE A 228 -10.22 -13.25 -11.85
N ASP A 229 -9.91 -12.20 -12.61
CA ASP A 229 -10.77 -11.68 -13.68
C ASP A 229 -9.98 -11.41 -14.96
N ASN A 230 -10.65 -11.36 -16.11
CA ASN A 230 -10.15 -10.84 -17.36
C ASN A 230 -10.39 -9.32 -17.52
N ASP A 231 -11.14 -8.70 -16.60
CA ASP A 231 -11.37 -7.27 -16.57
C ASP A 231 -10.43 -6.57 -15.59
N ARG A 232 -9.97 -5.38 -16.00
CA ARG A 232 -9.00 -4.62 -15.22
C ARG A 232 -9.72 -3.96 -14.05
N PRO A 233 -9.25 -4.15 -12.80
CA PRO A 233 -9.85 -3.45 -11.67
C PRO A 233 -9.64 -1.95 -11.81
N SER A 234 -10.68 -1.19 -11.47
CA SER A 234 -10.59 0.24 -11.28
C SER A 234 -9.72 0.56 -10.07
N ASN A 235 -8.83 1.52 -10.24
CA ASN A 235 -8.00 2.05 -9.17
C ASN A 235 -8.64 3.24 -8.44
N THR A 236 -9.85 3.66 -8.84
CA THR A 236 -10.58 4.79 -8.23
C THR A 236 -11.94 4.37 -7.65
N ARG A 237 -12.38 3.13 -7.90
CA ARG A 237 -13.62 2.58 -7.32
C ARG A 237 -13.31 1.80 -6.04
N TRP A 238 -14.24 1.91 -5.10
CA TRP A 238 -14.16 1.30 -3.76
C TRP A 238 -14.81 -0.08 -3.68
N GLN A 239 -15.60 -0.43 -4.68
CA GLN A 239 -16.40 -1.65 -4.83
C GLN A 239 -16.81 -1.76 -6.30
N ASP A 240 -17.22 -2.95 -6.77
CA ASP A 240 -17.57 -3.21 -8.17
C ASP A 240 -16.42 -2.70 -9.07
N LEU A 241 -15.24 -3.27 -8.83
CA LEU A 241 -13.98 -2.74 -9.34
C LEU A 241 -13.86 -2.89 -10.85
N ASP A 242 -14.42 -3.93 -11.44
CA ASP A 242 -14.54 -4.16 -12.89
C ASP A 242 -15.71 -3.38 -13.53
N ASN A 243 -16.64 -2.85 -12.73
CA ASN A 243 -17.76 -2.00 -13.15
C ASN A 243 -18.74 -2.73 -14.09
N ASP A 244 -18.95 -4.03 -13.87
CA ASP A 244 -19.99 -4.80 -14.53
C ASP A 244 -21.30 -4.87 -13.71
N ARG A 245 -21.24 -4.46 -12.42
CA ARG A 245 -22.32 -4.55 -11.41
C ARG A 245 -22.78 -5.98 -11.14
N ASP A 246 -21.95 -6.94 -11.47
CA ASP A 246 -22.17 -8.35 -11.24
C ASP A 246 -20.90 -8.91 -10.58
N CYS A 247 -20.89 -10.19 -10.25
CA CYS A 247 -19.72 -10.87 -9.73
C CYS A 247 -19.23 -11.85 -10.82
N MET A 248 -19.07 -11.36 -12.05
CA MET A 248 -18.70 -12.16 -13.22
C MET A 248 -17.19 -12.26 -13.42
N TYR A 249 -16.53 -13.00 -12.53
CA TYR A 249 -15.11 -13.29 -12.59
C TYR A 249 -14.82 -14.77 -12.92
N GLN A 250 -13.57 -15.12 -13.19
CA GLN A 250 -13.18 -16.53 -13.40
C GLN A 250 -12.96 -17.29 -12.11
N ALA A 251 -12.53 -16.63 -11.04
CA ALA A 251 -12.43 -17.27 -9.73
C ALA A 251 -12.52 -16.26 -8.59
N HIS A 252 -12.98 -16.72 -7.42
CA HIS A 252 -12.87 -15.95 -6.19
C HIS A 252 -12.61 -16.82 -4.96
N THR A 253 -12.10 -16.17 -3.91
CA THR A 253 -12.08 -16.71 -2.55
C THR A 253 -12.41 -15.58 -1.58
N ASP A 254 -13.33 -15.85 -0.66
CA ASP A 254 -13.72 -14.87 0.33
C ASP A 254 -12.57 -14.66 1.33
N SER A 255 -12.27 -13.40 1.61
CA SER A 255 -11.17 -13.04 2.49
C SER A 255 -11.38 -11.65 3.04
N THR A 256 -10.96 -11.41 4.27
CA THR A 256 -10.84 -10.06 4.83
C THR A 256 -9.41 -9.51 4.73
N ASN A 257 -8.47 -10.31 4.21
CA ASN A 257 -7.09 -9.87 4.06
C ASN A 257 -6.91 -9.13 2.74
N ILE A 258 -6.88 -7.80 2.81
CA ILE A 258 -6.70 -6.93 1.64
C ILE A 258 -5.25 -6.84 1.13
N VAL A 259 -4.27 -7.28 1.94
CA VAL A 259 -2.84 -7.05 1.66
C VAL A 259 -2.32 -8.01 0.60
N ARG A 260 -2.82 -9.25 0.57
CA ARG A 260 -2.44 -10.25 -0.44
C ARG A 260 -3.46 -11.38 -0.55
N PRO A 261 -3.59 -12.01 -1.73
CA PRO A 261 -4.37 -13.23 -1.85
C PRO A 261 -3.78 -14.34 -0.95
N PRO A 262 -4.60 -15.27 -0.44
CA PRO A 262 -4.11 -16.39 0.34
C PRO A 262 -3.08 -17.22 -0.43
N GLU A 263 -1.93 -17.54 0.19
CA GLU A 263 -0.87 -18.33 -0.44
C GLU A 263 -1.37 -19.71 -0.90
N SER A 264 -2.28 -20.34 -0.16
CA SER A 264 -3.01 -21.52 -0.62
C SER A 264 -4.38 -21.58 0.05
N ALA A 265 -5.45 -21.60 -0.75
CA ALA A 265 -6.82 -21.63 -0.23
C ALA A 265 -7.77 -22.36 -1.20
N SER A 266 -9.00 -22.58 -0.75
CA SER A 266 -10.10 -23.03 -1.59
C SER A 266 -10.70 -21.83 -2.32
N TRP A 267 -10.74 -21.91 -3.64
CA TRP A 267 -11.33 -20.91 -4.53
C TRP A 267 -12.51 -21.52 -5.26
N SER A 268 -13.57 -20.75 -5.44
CA SER A 268 -14.62 -21.08 -6.39
C SER A 268 -14.16 -20.60 -7.76
N MET A 269 -14.05 -21.50 -8.74
CA MET A 269 -13.54 -21.20 -10.07
C MET A 269 -14.55 -21.65 -11.13
N TYR A 270 -14.82 -20.79 -12.11
CA TYR A 270 -15.75 -21.07 -13.20
C TYR A 270 -15.11 -21.98 -14.25
N CYS A 271 -15.45 -23.26 -14.20
CA CYS A 271 -14.82 -24.34 -14.93
C CYS A 271 -15.83 -25.08 -15.80
N ASN A 272 -15.71 -24.96 -17.13
CA ASN A 272 -16.60 -25.62 -18.08
C ASN A 272 -18.09 -25.34 -17.78
N HIS A 273 -18.45 -24.05 -17.71
CA HIS A 273 -19.80 -23.55 -17.45
C HIS A 273 -20.37 -23.82 -16.05
N GLN A 274 -19.53 -24.24 -15.09
CA GLN A 274 -19.96 -24.51 -13.72
C GLN A 274 -18.92 -24.04 -12.70
N TRP A 275 -19.37 -23.52 -11.57
CA TRP A 275 -18.51 -23.21 -10.43
C TRP A 275 -18.00 -24.50 -9.79
N LYS A 276 -16.68 -24.61 -9.64
CA LYS A 276 -16.02 -25.73 -8.98
C LYS A 276 -15.06 -25.20 -7.93
N THR A 277 -15.04 -25.85 -6.78
CA THR A 277 -14.01 -25.58 -5.78
C THR A 277 -12.67 -26.16 -6.22
N ARG A 278 -11.64 -25.31 -6.25
CA ARG A 278 -10.25 -25.68 -6.56
C ARG A 278 -9.36 -25.17 -5.45
N ARG A 279 -8.33 -25.94 -5.08
CA ARG A 279 -7.24 -25.39 -4.29
C ARG A 279 -6.32 -24.64 -5.24
N ILE A 280 -6.23 -23.32 -5.07
CA ILE A 280 -5.28 -22.47 -5.79
C ILE A 280 -4.14 -22.14 -4.84
N THR A 281 -2.93 -22.18 -5.36
CA THR A 281 -1.71 -21.82 -4.63
C THR A 281 -0.98 -20.72 -5.39
N PHE A 282 -0.61 -19.66 -4.69
CA PHE A 282 0.24 -18.59 -5.20
C PHE A 282 1.65 -18.74 -4.62
N PHE A 283 2.64 -18.73 -5.50
CA PHE A 283 4.05 -18.70 -5.15
C PHE A 283 4.60 -17.31 -5.41
N GLU A 284 5.26 -16.72 -4.42
CA GLU A 284 6.04 -15.51 -4.66
C GLU A 284 7.26 -15.87 -5.52
N VAL A 285 7.45 -15.14 -6.61
CA VAL A 285 8.61 -15.27 -7.50
C VAL A 285 9.42 -13.99 -7.42
N THR A 286 10.59 -14.08 -6.78
CA THR A 286 11.59 -13.01 -6.79
C THR A 286 12.44 -13.14 -8.05
N THR A 287 12.63 -12.04 -8.78
CA THR A 287 13.51 -12.04 -9.95
C THR A 287 14.93 -11.75 -9.50
N THR A 288 15.81 -12.72 -9.35
CA THR A 288 17.22 -12.42 -9.05
C THR A 288 17.87 -11.79 -10.28
N THR A 289 17.92 -10.46 -10.34
CA THR A 289 18.69 -9.75 -11.37
C THR A 289 20.16 -9.82 -10.99
N THR A 290 20.90 -10.77 -11.58
CA THR A 290 22.36 -10.77 -11.50
C THR A 290 22.91 -9.68 -12.43
N THR A 291 23.16 -8.50 -11.88
CA THR A 291 23.87 -7.44 -12.62
C THR A 291 25.35 -7.79 -12.66
N THR A 292 25.81 -8.36 -13.78
CA THR A 292 27.25 -8.54 -14.02
C THR A 292 27.86 -7.21 -14.46
N THR A 293 28.50 -6.50 -13.54
CA THR A 293 29.28 -5.30 -13.86
C THR A 293 30.60 -5.71 -14.51
N SER A 294 30.68 -5.69 -15.84
CA SER A 294 31.97 -5.80 -16.54
C SER A 294 32.72 -4.48 -16.47
N SER A 295 33.70 -4.39 -15.56
CA SER A 295 34.68 -3.30 -15.59
C SER A 295 35.61 -3.51 -16.78
N THR A 296 35.47 -2.66 -17.79
CA THR A 296 36.36 -2.65 -18.95
C THR A 296 37.62 -1.87 -18.57
N THR A 297 38.71 -2.58 -18.29
CA THR A 297 40.03 -1.95 -18.05
C THR A 297 40.57 -1.45 -19.39
N THR A 298 40.63 -0.13 -19.56
CA THR A 298 41.27 0.49 -20.72
C THR A 298 42.78 0.54 -20.45
N THR A 299 43.55 -0.27 -21.17
CA THR A 299 45.01 -0.24 -21.13
C THR A 299 45.51 0.84 -22.07
N THR A 300 45.96 1.96 -21.52
CA THR A 300 46.64 3.02 -22.29
C THR A 300 48.10 2.61 -22.48
N THR A 301 48.52 2.37 -23.72
CA THR A 301 49.92 2.15 -24.07
C THR A 301 50.55 3.48 -24.49
N THR A 302 51.60 3.89 -23.79
CA THR A 302 52.54 4.97 -24.18
C THR A 302 53.78 4.37 -24.82
#